data_AF-R7ZDP2-F1
#
_entry.id   AF-R7ZDP2-F1
#
_cell.length_a   1.000
_cell.length_b   1.000
_cell.length_c   1.000
_cell.angle_alpha   90.00
_cell.angle_beta   90.00
_cell.angle_gamma   90.00
#
_symmetry.space_group_name_H-M   'P 1'
#
loop_
_entity.id
_entity.type
_entity.pdbx_description
1 polymer ?
#
loop_
_entity_poly.entity_id
_entity_poly.type
_entity_poly.pdbx_seq_one_letter_code
_entity_poly.pdbx_strand_id
1 'polypeptide(L)'
;MSLELHNTENPISNQERNKINENWQRIISGYSYLQQQIKVLAGGAEVDELILRLNEAVDNANIAVQQAIDANNTATQEAIEANNTALQTALNTVSQTLIEVNGAITDANTATTEANIAKQGALDATAQAQAVISTMQSFINNMGHRTAWSETTQYFKNNMVLYNGSSFIALQDNVGKTPPTLPTQSNVNWSLFAEKGAKGDKGDKGERGTDGTGVTIIGSLASEAELPQTGGLGDAYLIDGFLYVWNGAGWENVGKIQGPQGNPGPQGEQGPPGNDADVTELAQTVTTLQQEVTDNKSEVTEHLAENNLKAHDIHNINGLQSELNVKANKRQEDWISLPLINDFENVVGVLSTYKDEFDTTHIYGVIKNPKATGNKIAWSMPVGYRPASNYYNLCIFTNKNQIGTFSIATNGDVTIGDRPSTDTNIVIDISYRLTT
;
A
#
# COMPACT_ATOMS: atom_id res chain seq x y z
N MET A 1 7.64 14.32 13.58
CA MET A 1 7.76 13.11 14.43
C MET A 1 9.25 12.84 14.54
N SER A 2 9.86 13.15 15.68
CA SER A 2 11.30 12.97 15.89
C SER A 2 11.57 11.48 15.97
N LEU A 3 12.31 10.93 15.00
CA LEU A 3 12.91 9.61 15.16
C LEU A 3 14.00 9.77 16.22
N GLU A 4 13.70 9.39 17.45
CA GLU A 4 14.75 9.04 18.40
C GLU A 4 15.43 7.78 17.86
N LEU A 5 16.57 7.98 17.18
CA LEU A 5 17.55 6.94 16.98
C LEU A 5 17.96 6.48 18.38
N HIS A 6 17.44 5.34 18.82
CA HIS A 6 17.99 4.65 19.96
C HIS A 6 19.45 4.38 19.64
N ASN A 7 20.32 5.22 20.22
CA ASN A 7 21.73 4.96 20.38
C ASN A 7 21.83 3.51 20.87
N THR A 8 22.36 2.63 20.02
CA THR A 8 22.73 1.31 20.47
C THR A 8 23.76 1.56 21.54
N GLU A 9 23.34 1.40 22.80
CA GLU A 9 24.15 1.49 24.01
C GLU A 9 25.22 0.39 23.99
N ASN A 10 26.11 0.40 22.98
CA ASN A 10 27.33 -0.36 23.02
C ASN A 10 28.25 0.44 23.95
N PRO A 11 28.52 -0.06 25.17
CA PRO A 11 29.15 0.73 26.23
C PRO A 11 30.61 1.13 25.93
N ILE A 12 31.14 0.76 24.76
CA ILE A 12 32.55 0.91 24.39
C ILE A 12 32.64 1.24 22.89
N SER A 13 33.11 2.44 22.56
CA SER A 13 33.35 2.89 21.19
C SER A 13 34.45 2.06 20.50
N ASN A 14 34.49 2.08 19.15
CA ASN A 14 35.59 1.44 18.38
C ASN A 14 36.97 1.93 18.82
N GLN A 15 37.07 3.20 19.20
CA GLN A 15 38.31 3.81 19.68
C GLN A 15 38.71 3.28 21.07
N GLU A 16 37.73 3.02 21.94
CA GLU A 16 37.97 2.41 23.25
C GLU A 16 38.33 0.92 23.14
N ARG A 17 37.71 0.17 22.20
CA ARG A 17 38.12 -1.20 21.87
C ARG A 17 39.58 -1.28 21.40
N ASN A 18 40.00 -0.35 20.54
CA ASN A 18 41.38 -0.31 20.06
C ASN A 18 42.38 -0.01 21.20
N LYS A 19 42.05 0.93 22.09
CA LYS A 19 42.86 1.22 23.27
C LYS A 19 42.98 0.04 24.23
N ILE A 20 41.90 -0.74 24.40
CA ILE A 20 41.92 -1.96 25.21
C ILE A 20 42.88 -2.99 24.60
N ASN A 21 42.82 -3.20 23.27
CA ASN A 21 43.73 -4.10 22.57
C ASN A 21 45.19 -3.65 22.66
N GLU A 22 45.47 -2.36 22.49
CA GLU A 22 46.83 -1.80 22.64
C GLU A 22 47.38 -1.99 24.06
N ASN A 23 46.55 -1.78 25.09
CA ASN A 23 46.94 -2.02 26.48
C ASN A 23 47.21 -3.51 26.75
N TRP A 24 46.39 -4.41 26.21
CA TRP A 24 46.61 -5.85 26.32
C TRP A 24 47.93 -6.29 25.70
N GLN A 25 48.25 -5.79 24.50
CA GLN A 25 49.53 -6.06 23.83
C GLN A 25 50.74 -5.54 24.64
N ARG A 26 50.60 -4.38 25.28
CA ARG A 26 51.61 -3.84 26.19
C ARG A 26 51.82 -4.71 27.43
N ILE A 27 50.75 -5.23 28.01
CA ILE A 27 50.80 -6.12 29.18
C ILE A 27 51.50 -7.43 28.82
N ILE A 28 51.15 -8.05 27.69
CA ILE A 28 51.80 -9.28 27.18
C ILE A 28 53.30 -9.04 26.96
N SER A 29 53.66 -7.91 26.33
CA SER A 29 55.06 -7.56 26.07
C SER A 29 55.85 -7.33 27.36
N GLY A 30 55.27 -6.63 28.34
CA GLY A 30 55.88 -6.43 29.65
C GLY A 30 56.04 -7.73 30.45
N TYR A 31 55.09 -8.65 30.29
CA TYR A 31 55.12 -9.98 30.90
C TYR A 31 56.24 -10.86 30.33
N SER A 32 56.41 -10.92 29.00
CA SER A 32 57.54 -11.62 28.39
C SER A 32 58.90 -11.08 28.84
N TYR A 33 58.99 -9.76 29.06
CA TYR A 33 60.21 -9.12 29.56
C TYR A 33 60.52 -9.49 31.02
N LEU A 34 59.50 -9.51 31.89
CA LEU A 34 59.64 -9.99 33.27
C LEU A 34 60.00 -11.48 33.33
N GLN A 35 59.42 -12.32 32.47
CA GLN A 35 59.79 -13.73 32.36
C GLN A 35 61.27 -13.92 32.00
N GLN A 36 61.81 -13.12 31.06
CA GLN A 36 63.24 -13.17 30.73
C GLN A 36 64.13 -12.75 31.91
N GLN A 37 63.74 -11.72 32.66
CA GLN A 37 64.51 -11.27 33.82
C GLN A 37 64.50 -12.31 34.96
N ILE A 38 63.36 -12.96 35.22
CA ILE A 38 63.22 -14.00 36.24
C ILE A 38 64.05 -15.25 35.88
N LYS A 39 64.11 -15.60 34.59
CA LYS A 39 64.91 -16.74 34.08
C LYS A 39 66.41 -16.60 34.33
N VAL A 40 66.89 -15.38 34.53
CA VAL A 40 68.31 -15.07 34.76
C VAL A 40 68.65 -15.05 36.27
N LEU A 41 67.66 -14.93 37.17
CA LEU A 41 67.89 -14.57 38.57
C LEU A 41 67.70 -15.70 39.61
N ALA A 42 67.06 -16.84 39.32
CA ALA A 42 66.77 -17.85 40.35
C ALA A 42 66.86 -19.30 39.85
N GLY A 43 67.64 -20.13 40.53
CA GLY A 43 67.68 -21.58 40.30
C GLY A 43 66.75 -22.36 41.25
N GLY A 44 66.11 -23.41 40.70
CA GLY A 44 65.61 -24.58 41.45
C GLY A 44 64.10 -24.62 41.76
N ALA A 45 63.32 -25.29 40.91
CA ALA A 45 61.99 -25.89 41.17
C ALA A 45 60.78 -24.98 41.55
N GLU A 46 60.87 -24.09 42.53
CA GLU A 46 59.73 -23.27 43.00
C GLU A 46 59.34 -22.20 41.98
N VAL A 47 60.32 -21.71 41.21
CA VAL A 47 60.15 -20.74 40.14
C VAL A 47 59.47 -21.37 38.91
N ASP A 48 59.78 -22.63 38.60
CA ASP A 48 59.17 -23.34 37.48
C ASP A 48 57.67 -23.60 37.71
N GLU A 49 57.29 -23.91 38.95
CA GLU A 49 55.89 -24.10 39.36
C GLU A 49 55.10 -22.78 39.31
N LEU A 50 55.74 -21.66 39.68
CA LEU A 50 55.19 -20.31 39.55
C LEU A 50 55.01 -19.90 38.08
N ILE A 51 55.98 -20.19 37.21
CA ILE A 51 55.89 -19.93 35.76
C ILE A 51 54.74 -20.75 35.15
N LEU A 52 54.58 -22.02 35.55
CA LEU A 52 53.51 -22.88 35.06
C LEU A 52 52.12 -22.33 35.42
N ARG A 53 51.89 -21.98 36.70
CA ARG A 53 50.61 -21.41 37.15
C ARG A 53 50.31 -20.06 36.49
N LEU A 54 51.35 -19.27 36.24
CA LEU A 54 51.20 -17.97 35.62
C LEU A 54 50.86 -18.09 34.12
N ASN A 55 51.45 -19.06 33.42
CA ASN A 55 51.07 -19.40 32.05
C ASN A 55 49.62 -19.93 31.98
N GLU A 56 49.23 -20.84 32.87
CA GLU A 56 47.83 -21.29 32.96
C GLU A 56 46.85 -20.14 33.24
N ALA A 57 47.21 -19.22 34.13
CA ALA A 57 46.37 -18.05 34.43
C ALA A 57 46.20 -17.14 33.21
N VAL A 58 47.27 -16.94 32.42
CA VAL A 58 47.23 -16.17 31.17
C VAL A 58 46.39 -16.87 30.11
N ASP A 59 46.55 -18.19 29.94
CA ASP A 59 45.77 -18.97 28.98
C ASP A 59 44.28 -18.96 29.33
N ASN A 60 43.94 -19.12 30.61
CA ASN A 60 42.56 -19.02 31.09
C ASN A 60 41.98 -17.62 30.87
N ALA A 61 42.77 -16.55 31.10
CA ALA A 61 42.34 -15.19 30.83
C ALA A 61 42.10 -14.95 29.32
N ASN A 62 42.97 -15.47 28.46
CA ASN A 62 42.81 -15.39 27.00
C ASN A 62 41.56 -16.12 26.53
N ILE A 63 41.29 -17.33 27.06
CA ILE A 63 40.06 -18.09 26.77
C ILE A 63 38.83 -17.29 27.18
N ALA A 64 38.82 -16.72 28.40
CA ALA A 64 37.69 -15.94 28.90
C ALA A 64 37.42 -14.68 28.06
N VAL A 65 38.49 -13.98 27.62
CA VAL A 65 38.38 -12.82 26.74
C VAL A 65 37.84 -13.24 25.37
N GLN A 66 38.33 -14.33 24.79
CA GLN A 66 37.84 -14.82 23.49
C GLN A 66 36.36 -15.21 23.58
N GLN A 67 35.95 -15.91 24.63
CA GLN A 67 34.55 -16.26 24.87
C GLN A 67 33.66 -15.01 25.00
N ALA A 68 34.14 -13.97 25.68
CA ALA A 68 33.41 -12.71 25.79
C ALA A 68 33.29 -11.99 24.43
N ILE A 69 34.34 -12.00 23.61
CA ILE A 69 34.32 -11.47 22.24
C ILE A 69 33.30 -12.23 21.39
N ASP A 70 33.34 -13.56 21.42
CA ASP A 70 32.45 -14.42 20.64
C ASP A 70 30.99 -14.22 21.06
N ALA A 71 30.71 -14.17 22.37
CA ALA A 71 29.37 -13.88 22.89
C ALA A 71 28.86 -12.51 22.45
N ASN A 72 29.71 -11.48 22.49
CA ASN A 72 29.33 -10.13 22.07
C ASN A 72 29.07 -10.04 20.56
N ASN A 73 29.88 -10.74 19.75
CA ASN A 73 29.68 -10.82 18.30
C ASN A 73 28.37 -11.54 17.96
N THR A 74 28.09 -12.67 18.63
CA THR A 74 26.83 -13.41 18.46
C THR A 74 25.63 -12.54 18.83
N ALA A 75 25.64 -11.88 19.98
CA ALA A 75 24.55 -11.00 20.40
C ALA A 75 24.33 -9.82 19.43
N THR A 76 25.43 -9.26 18.89
CA THR A 76 25.36 -8.20 17.88
C THR A 76 24.71 -8.71 16.58
N GLN A 77 25.10 -9.91 16.13
CA GLN A 77 24.55 -10.52 14.92
C GLN A 77 23.05 -10.84 15.07
N GLU A 78 22.66 -11.43 16.20
CA GLU A 78 21.26 -11.70 16.53
C GLU A 78 20.41 -10.42 16.55
N ALA A 79 20.93 -9.33 17.12
CA ALA A 79 20.24 -8.04 17.13
C ALA A 79 20.07 -7.45 15.72
N ILE A 80 21.09 -7.57 14.86
CA ILE A 80 21.01 -7.14 13.46
C ILE A 80 19.96 -7.94 12.69
N GLU A 81 19.95 -9.27 12.85
CA GLU A 81 18.99 -10.15 12.17
C GLU A 81 17.55 -9.90 12.64
N ALA A 82 17.35 -9.68 13.95
CA ALA A 82 16.05 -9.31 14.50
C ALA A 82 15.56 -7.97 13.92
N ASN A 83 16.43 -6.95 13.86
CA ASN A 83 16.09 -5.65 13.27
C ASN A 83 15.77 -5.76 11.79
N ASN A 84 16.56 -6.50 11.01
CA ASN A 84 16.31 -6.71 9.58
C ASN A 84 14.97 -7.43 9.34
N THR A 85 14.66 -8.42 10.16
CA THR A 85 13.38 -9.14 10.10
C THR A 85 12.20 -8.22 10.42
N ALA A 86 12.33 -7.38 11.45
CA ALA A 86 11.32 -6.40 11.83
C ALA A 86 11.10 -5.35 10.73
N LEU A 87 12.19 -4.82 10.14
CA LEU A 87 12.11 -3.90 9.01
C LEU A 87 11.43 -4.51 7.79
N GLN A 88 11.80 -5.74 7.43
CA GLN A 88 11.18 -6.43 6.30
C GLN A 88 9.68 -6.65 6.52
N THR A 89 9.30 -7.00 7.75
CA THR A 89 7.89 -7.16 8.13
C THR A 89 7.14 -5.84 8.00
N ALA A 90 7.68 -4.75 8.55
CA ALA A 90 7.07 -3.43 8.44
C ALA A 90 6.93 -2.97 6.99
N LEU A 91 7.96 -3.19 6.15
CA LEU A 91 7.94 -2.83 4.73
C LEU A 91 6.85 -3.60 3.96
N ASN A 92 6.71 -4.90 4.25
CA ASN A 92 5.66 -5.72 3.63
C ASN A 92 4.26 -5.25 4.05
N THR A 93 4.07 -4.91 5.32
CA THR A 93 2.80 -4.36 5.82
C THR A 93 2.46 -3.04 5.12
N VAL A 94 3.41 -2.09 5.06
CA VAL A 94 3.20 -0.80 4.39
C VAL A 94 2.88 -0.99 2.91
N SER A 95 3.59 -1.88 2.23
CA SER A 95 3.37 -2.18 0.81
C SER A 95 1.96 -2.73 0.55
N GLN A 96 1.50 -3.64 1.41
CA GLN A 96 0.16 -4.21 1.32
C GLN A 96 -0.93 -3.16 1.59
N THR A 97 -0.75 -2.34 2.63
CA THR A 97 -1.68 -1.25 2.93
C THR A 97 -1.77 -0.23 1.79
N LEU A 98 -0.65 0.05 1.10
CA LEU A 98 -0.66 0.96 -0.05
C LEU A 98 -1.48 0.41 -1.22
N ILE A 99 -1.39 -0.91 -1.48
CA ILE A 99 -2.20 -1.58 -2.51
C ILE A 99 -3.69 -1.47 -2.16
N GLU A 100 -4.06 -1.71 -0.91
CA GLU A 100 -5.44 -1.61 -0.44
C GLU A 100 -6.00 -0.19 -0.56
N VAL A 101 -5.21 0.82 -0.18
CA VAL A 101 -5.59 2.24 -0.31
C VAL A 101 -5.78 2.61 -1.79
N ASN A 102 -4.90 2.17 -2.68
CA ASN A 102 -5.05 2.42 -4.12
C ASN A 102 -6.31 1.76 -4.72
N GLY A 103 -6.65 0.56 -4.25
CA GLY A 103 -7.92 -0.10 -4.58
C GLY A 103 -9.13 0.73 -4.14
N ALA A 104 -9.13 1.16 -2.87
CA ALA A 104 -10.21 1.97 -2.32
C ALA A 104 -10.41 3.32 -3.04
N ILE A 105 -9.31 3.98 -3.45
CA ILE A 105 -9.36 5.21 -4.26
C ILE A 105 -10.01 4.94 -5.62
N THR A 106 -9.65 3.83 -6.27
CA THR A 106 -10.22 3.44 -7.57
C THR A 106 -11.72 3.17 -7.48
N ASP A 107 -12.15 2.46 -6.44
CA ASP A 107 -13.56 2.18 -6.17
C ASP A 107 -14.34 3.48 -5.89
N ALA A 108 -13.76 4.41 -5.11
CA ALA A 108 -14.37 5.71 -4.82
C ALA A 108 -14.55 6.58 -6.08
N ASN A 109 -13.56 6.58 -6.98
CA ASN A 109 -13.64 7.29 -8.26
C ASN A 109 -14.72 6.70 -9.18
N THR A 110 -14.83 5.38 -9.19
CA THR A 110 -15.87 4.67 -9.94
C THR A 110 -17.26 5.03 -9.42
N ALA A 111 -17.47 4.93 -8.10
CA ALA A 111 -18.72 5.28 -7.46
C ALA A 111 -19.11 6.76 -7.69
N THR A 112 -18.14 7.67 -7.66
CA THR A 112 -18.37 9.09 -7.97
C THR A 112 -18.85 9.29 -9.41
N THR A 113 -18.26 8.58 -10.36
CA THR A 113 -18.65 8.63 -11.77
C THR A 113 -20.07 8.10 -11.97
N GLU A 114 -20.39 6.95 -11.37
CA GLU A 114 -21.73 6.35 -11.43
C GLU A 114 -22.79 7.28 -10.81
N ALA A 115 -22.49 7.89 -9.66
CA ALA A 115 -23.37 8.85 -9.02
C ALA A 115 -23.65 10.08 -9.91
N ASN A 116 -22.63 10.59 -10.61
CA ASN A 116 -22.78 11.71 -11.54
C ASN A 116 -23.64 11.34 -12.75
N ILE A 117 -23.47 10.14 -13.30
CA ILE A 117 -24.31 9.62 -14.38
C ILE A 117 -25.77 9.50 -13.92
N ALA A 118 -26.00 8.92 -12.74
CA ALA A 118 -27.34 8.77 -12.17
C ALA A 118 -28.01 10.13 -11.93
N LYS A 119 -27.25 11.11 -11.41
CA LYS A 119 -27.72 12.49 -11.24
C LYS A 119 -28.13 13.12 -12.57
N GLN A 120 -27.30 12.99 -13.61
CA GLN A 120 -27.62 13.54 -14.92
C GLN A 120 -28.87 12.88 -15.52
N GLY A 121 -28.99 11.55 -15.40
CA GLY A 121 -30.20 10.84 -15.83
C GLY A 121 -31.48 11.32 -15.12
N ALA A 122 -31.40 11.64 -13.83
CA ALA A 122 -32.52 12.21 -13.08
C ALA A 122 -32.87 13.64 -13.53
N LEU A 123 -31.88 14.47 -13.82
CA LEU A 123 -32.08 15.82 -14.36
C LEU A 123 -32.74 15.76 -15.75
N ASP A 124 -32.26 14.89 -16.62
CA ASP A 124 -32.81 14.70 -17.96
C ASP A 124 -34.26 14.21 -17.91
N ALA A 125 -34.56 13.25 -17.03
CA ALA A 125 -35.93 12.77 -16.81
C ALA A 125 -36.85 13.91 -16.30
N THR A 126 -36.35 14.76 -15.41
CA THR A 126 -37.11 15.93 -14.90
C THR A 126 -37.37 16.95 -16.01
N ALA A 127 -36.37 17.24 -16.86
CA ALA A 127 -36.51 18.13 -17.99
C ALA A 127 -37.53 17.61 -19.01
N GLN A 128 -37.51 16.30 -19.30
CA GLN A 128 -38.50 15.65 -20.15
C GLN A 128 -39.92 15.76 -19.56
N ALA A 129 -40.08 15.51 -18.25
CA ALA A 129 -41.36 15.66 -17.58
C ALA A 129 -41.89 17.11 -17.67
N GLN A 130 -41.04 18.11 -17.47
CA GLN A 130 -41.41 19.52 -17.61
C GLN A 130 -41.84 19.89 -19.05
N ALA A 131 -41.14 19.36 -20.06
CA ALA A 131 -41.52 19.57 -21.46
C ALA A 131 -42.91 18.99 -21.77
N VAL A 132 -43.20 17.80 -21.24
CA VAL A 132 -44.53 17.18 -21.34
C VAL A 132 -45.59 18.03 -20.64
N ILE A 133 -45.33 18.49 -19.41
CA ILE A 133 -46.25 19.35 -18.66
C ILE A 133 -46.52 20.66 -19.42
N SER A 134 -45.50 21.29 -19.99
CA SER A 134 -45.65 22.51 -20.79
C SER A 134 -46.53 22.27 -22.02
N THR A 135 -46.34 21.12 -22.69
CA THR A 135 -47.17 20.71 -23.84
C THR A 135 -48.62 20.51 -23.42
N MET A 136 -48.86 19.82 -22.30
CA MET A 136 -50.19 19.63 -21.74
C MET A 136 -50.85 20.96 -21.36
N GLN A 137 -50.11 21.88 -20.74
CA GLN A 137 -50.62 23.20 -20.37
C GLN A 137 -51.02 24.00 -21.61
N SER A 138 -50.22 23.96 -22.68
CA SER A 138 -50.56 24.58 -23.96
C SER A 138 -51.83 23.98 -24.56
N PHE A 139 -51.99 22.66 -24.51
CA PHE A 139 -53.19 21.99 -24.99
C PHE A 139 -54.43 22.43 -24.20
N ILE A 140 -54.35 22.46 -22.87
CA ILE A 140 -55.43 22.93 -21.99
C ILE A 140 -55.80 24.38 -22.31
N ASN A 141 -54.82 25.27 -22.44
CA ASN A 141 -55.05 26.67 -22.80
C ASN A 141 -55.75 26.83 -24.16
N ASN A 142 -55.48 25.90 -25.09
CA ASN A 142 -56.06 25.88 -26.42
C ASN A 142 -57.44 25.21 -26.49
N MET A 143 -57.94 24.60 -25.42
CA MET A 143 -59.31 24.06 -25.37
C MET A 143 -60.32 24.93 -24.60
N GLY A 144 -59.88 25.96 -23.89
CA GLY A 144 -60.75 26.76 -23.02
C GLY A 144 -61.85 27.55 -23.75
N HIS A 145 -62.99 27.74 -23.08
CA HIS A 145 -64.00 28.72 -23.49
C HIS A 145 -63.42 30.13 -23.40
N ARG A 146 -63.51 30.88 -24.49
CA ARG A 146 -63.23 32.32 -24.54
C ARG A 146 -64.55 33.06 -24.34
N THR A 147 -64.49 34.27 -23.79
CA THR A 147 -65.66 35.12 -23.47
C THR A 147 -66.37 35.60 -24.76
N ALA A 148 -66.80 36.87 -24.82
CA ALA A 148 -67.32 37.43 -26.07
C ALA A 148 -66.28 37.34 -27.20
N TRP A 149 -66.74 37.06 -28.42
CA TRP A 149 -65.89 37.08 -29.62
C TRP A 149 -65.29 38.48 -29.84
N SER A 150 -64.04 38.53 -30.33
CA SER A 150 -63.28 39.74 -30.64
C SER A 150 -62.42 39.52 -31.89
N GLU A 151 -62.26 40.56 -32.70
CA GLU A 151 -61.50 40.51 -33.94
C GLU A 151 -59.99 40.37 -33.74
N THR A 152 -59.45 40.80 -32.59
CA THR A 152 -58.00 40.77 -32.31
C THR A 152 -57.54 39.51 -31.58
N THR A 153 -58.48 38.66 -31.14
CA THR A 153 -58.17 37.50 -30.32
C THR A 153 -57.82 36.29 -31.20
N GLN A 154 -56.74 35.60 -30.83
CA GLN A 154 -56.42 34.28 -31.41
C GLN A 154 -57.35 33.23 -30.82
N TYR A 155 -58.07 32.56 -31.71
CA TYR A 155 -58.87 31.39 -31.38
C TYR A 155 -58.17 30.16 -31.91
N PHE A 156 -57.92 29.19 -31.05
CA PHE A 156 -57.45 27.88 -31.45
C PHE A 156 -58.64 26.98 -31.79
N LYS A 157 -58.42 25.96 -32.62
CA LYS A 157 -59.43 24.93 -32.88
C LYS A 157 -60.06 24.44 -31.58
N ASN A 158 -61.38 24.27 -31.58
CA ASN A 158 -62.24 23.92 -30.45
C ASN A 158 -62.44 25.01 -29.39
N ASN A 159 -61.82 26.19 -29.50
CA ASN A 159 -62.22 27.33 -28.67
C ASN A 159 -63.70 27.64 -28.90
N MET A 160 -64.41 27.90 -27.80
CA MET A 160 -65.80 28.33 -27.83
C MET A 160 -65.86 29.83 -27.56
N VAL A 161 -66.76 30.54 -28.24
CA VAL A 161 -67.00 31.98 -28.06
C VAL A 161 -68.49 32.28 -28.00
N LEU A 162 -68.84 33.39 -27.37
CA LEU A 162 -70.18 33.97 -27.45
C LEU A 162 -70.22 35.04 -28.55
N TYR A 163 -71.11 34.89 -29.52
CA TYR A 163 -71.34 35.88 -30.59
C TYR A 163 -72.84 36.04 -30.86
N ASN A 164 -73.34 37.28 -30.80
CA ASN A 164 -74.77 37.60 -30.95
C ASN A 164 -75.71 36.75 -30.05
N GLY A 165 -75.24 36.40 -28.85
CA GLY A 165 -75.96 35.61 -27.86
C GLY A 165 -75.95 34.09 -28.09
N SER A 166 -75.39 33.61 -29.19
CA SER A 166 -75.22 32.17 -29.47
C SER A 166 -73.76 31.76 -29.24
N SER A 167 -73.54 30.51 -28.87
CA SER A 167 -72.20 29.94 -28.70
C SER A 167 -71.72 29.28 -29.99
N PHE A 168 -70.50 29.60 -30.41
CA PHE A 168 -69.85 29.02 -31.58
C PHE A 168 -68.54 28.34 -31.18
N ILE A 169 -68.20 27.26 -31.86
CA ILE A 169 -66.94 26.53 -31.71
C ILE A 169 -66.05 26.75 -32.94
N ALA A 170 -64.77 27.03 -32.72
CA ALA A 170 -63.78 27.21 -33.78
C ALA A 170 -63.43 25.85 -34.41
N LEU A 171 -63.48 25.76 -35.73
CA LEU A 171 -63.14 24.55 -36.49
C LEU A 171 -61.64 24.45 -36.82
N GLN A 172 -60.95 25.59 -36.81
CA GLN A 172 -59.52 25.74 -37.04
C GLN A 172 -59.01 27.03 -36.37
N ASP A 173 -57.69 27.14 -36.26
CA ASP A 173 -57.04 28.33 -35.71
C ASP A 173 -57.35 29.56 -36.56
N ASN A 174 -57.81 30.64 -35.94
CA ASN A 174 -58.18 31.87 -36.65
C ASN A 174 -58.07 33.13 -35.79
N VAL A 175 -57.83 34.26 -36.46
CA VAL A 175 -57.82 35.63 -35.91
C VAL A 175 -58.68 36.50 -36.83
N GLY A 176 -59.53 37.35 -36.26
CA GLY A 176 -60.33 38.31 -37.03
C GLY A 176 -61.37 37.67 -37.96
N LYS A 177 -61.64 36.36 -37.85
CA LYS A 177 -62.68 35.68 -38.63
C LYS A 177 -63.97 35.66 -37.82
N THR A 178 -64.97 36.36 -38.30
CA THR A 178 -66.26 36.49 -37.60
C THR A 178 -67.07 35.18 -37.70
N PRO A 179 -67.72 34.73 -36.59
CA PRO A 179 -68.71 33.66 -36.65
C PRO A 179 -69.90 34.05 -37.55
N PRO A 180 -70.56 33.08 -38.19
CA PRO A 180 -71.71 33.38 -39.03
C PRO A 180 -72.87 33.92 -38.19
N THR A 181 -73.71 34.74 -38.80
CA THR A 181 -74.99 35.16 -38.22
C THR A 181 -76.09 34.18 -38.66
N LEU A 182 -76.95 33.79 -37.72
CA LEU A 182 -78.11 32.93 -38.00
C LEU A 182 -78.99 33.54 -39.12
N PRO A 183 -79.58 32.72 -40.01
CA PRO A 183 -79.75 31.27 -39.92
C PRO A 183 -78.53 30.44 -40.36
N THR A 184 -77.44 31.07 -40.84
CA THR A 184 -76.23 30.34 -41.23
C THR A 184 -75.51 29.80 -40.00
N GLN A 185 -75.46 28.48 -39.86
CA GLN A 185 -74.94 27.81 -38.67
C GLN A 185 -73.44 27.51 -38.72
N SER A 186 -72.79 27.56 -39.88
CA SER A 186 -71.35 27.25 -39.99
C SER A 186 -70.69 28.03 -41.13
N ASN A 187 -69.40 28.30 -40.97
CA ASN A 187 -68.48 28.69 -42.04
C ASN A 187 -67.17 27.86 -41.93
N VAL A 188 -66.14 28.22 -42.68
CA VAL A 188 -64.84 27.50 -42.67
C VAL A 188 -64.14 27.55 -41.30
N ASN A 189 -64.39 28.58 -40.50
CA ASN A 189 -63.70 28.83 -39.23
C ASN A 189 -64.55 28.52 -37.99
N TRP A 190 -65.88 28.55 -38.09
CA TRP A 190 -66.80 28.48 -36.95
C TRP A 190 -68.01 27.61 -37.25
N SER A 191 -68.47 26.86 -36.25
CA SER A 191 -69.75 26.14 -36.26
C SER A 191 -70.59 26.51 -35.04
N LEU A 192 -71.91 26.56 -35.19
CA LEU A 192 -72.85 26.80 -34.10
C LEU A 192 -72.79 25.63 -33.13
N PHE A 193 -72.54 25.94 -31.85
CA PHE A 193 -72.57 24.97 -30.77
C PHE A 193 -73.90 25.01 -30.02
N ALA A 194 -74.36 26.22 -29.68
CA ALA A 194 -75.65 26.42 -29.03
C ALA A 194 -76.29 27.72 -29.54
N GLU A 195 -77.52 27.61 -30.04
CA GLU A 195 -78.31 28.78 -30.41
C GLU A 195 -78.77 29.54 -29.16
N LYS A 196 -78.80 30.86 -29.24
CA LYS A 196 -79.41 31.68 -28.18
C LYS A 196 -80.84 31.21 -27.92
N GLY A 197 -81.19 31.05 -26.64
CA GLY A 197 -82.58 30.75 -26.28
C GLY A 197 -83.53 31.83 -26.83
N ALA A 198 -84.78 31.43 -27.10
CA ALA A 198 -85.85 32.41 -27.34
C ALA A 198 -85.84 33.41 -26.18
N LYS A 199 -85.93 34.70 -26.49
CA LYS A 199 -86.09 35.73 -25.47
C LYS A 199 -87.32 35.34 -24.65
N GLY A 200 -87.12 34.99 -23.38
CA GLY A 200 -88.23 34.69 -22.49
C GLY A 200 -89.21 35.85 -22.52
N ASP A 201 -90.50 35.54 -22.33
CA ASP A 201 -91.51 36.58 -22.16
C ASP A 201 -91.01 37.58 -21.12
N LYS A 202 -91.21 38.87 -21.40
CA LYS A 202 -90.81 39.94 -20.49
C LYS A 202 -91.43 39.64 -19.13
N GLY A 203 -90.61 39.19 -18.18
CA GLY A 203 -91.06 39.04 -16.81
C GLY A 203 -91.68 40.35 -16.36
N ASP A 204 -92.78 40.26 -15.62
CA ASP A 204 -93.41 41.43 -15.02
C ASP A 204 -92.35 42.27 -14.33
N LYS A 205 -92.46 43.60 -14.47
CA LYS A 205 -91.51 44.55 -13.90
C LYS A 205 -91.41 44.26 -12.40
N GLY A 206 -90.30 43.67 -11.99
CA GLY A 206 -90.00 43.47 -10.57
C GLY A 206 -90.13 44.81 -9.86
N GLU A 207 -90.78 44.80 -8.70
CA GLU A 207 -90.80 45.96 -7.82
C GLU A 207 -89.36 46.40 -7.58
N ARG A 208 -89.15 47.73 -7.50
CA ARG A 208 -87.85 48.33 -7.27
C ARG A 208 -87.22 47.63 -6.06
N GLY A 209 -86.11 46.93 -6.27
CA GLY A 209 -85.34 46.37 -5.16
C GLY A 209 -85.04 47.48 -4.17
N THR A 210 -85.36 47.26 -2.90
CA THR A 210 -84.92 48.13 -1.81
C THR A 210 -83.40 48.20 -1.82
N ASP A 211 -82.84 49.37 -1.55
CA ASP A 211 -81.40 49.58 -1.52
C ASP A 211 -80.71 48.49 -0.70
N GLY A 212 -79.61 47.93 -1.23
CA GLY A 212 -78.84 46.90 -0.53
C GLY A 212 -78.33 47.45 0.80
N THR A 213 -78.67 46.79 1.90
CA THR A 213 -78.13 47.12 3.23
C THR A 213 -76.66 46.70 3.25
N GLY A 214 -75.74 47.67 3.43
CA GLY A 214 -74.31 47.38 3.52
C GLY A 214 -73.98 46.55 4.76
N VAL A 215 -73.01 45.65 4.64
CA VAL A 215 -72.47 44.88 5.77
C VAL A 215 -71.31 45.66 6.38
N THR A 216 -71.33 45.84 7.70
CA THR A 216 -70.27 46.53 8.46
C THR A 216 -69.53 45.53 9.33
N ILE A 217 -68.27 45.23 9.01
CA ILE A 217 -67.44 44.34 9.84
C ILE A 217 -66.94 45.12 11.05
N ILE A 218 -67.45 44.79 12.22
CA ILE A 218 -67.14 45.46 13.48
C ILE A 218 -65.80 44.98 14.05
N GLY A 219 -65.47 43.69 13.90
CA GLY A 219 -64.22 43.13 14.39
C GLY A 219 -64.18 41.61 14.33
N SER A 220 -63.27 41.02 15.09
CA SER A 220 -63.11 39.57 15.21
C SER A 220 -63.33 39.12 16.65
N LEU A 221 -64.00 37.98 16.84
CA LEU A 221 -64.25 37.34 18.14
C LEU A 221 -63.57 35.96 18.21
N ALA A 222 -63.32 35.47 19.42
CA ALA A 222 -62.64 34.19 19.61
C ALA A 222 -63.58 32.98 19.45
N SER A 223 -64.88 33.14 19.72
CA SER A 223 -65.88 32.08 19.54
C SER A 223 -67.30 32.64 19.42
N GLU A 224 -68.26 31.84 18.92
CA GLU A 224 -69.66 32.24 18.77
C GLU A 224 -70.33 32.63 20.10
N ALA A 225 -69.85 32.11 21.23
CA ALA A 225 -70.38 32.43 22.55
C ALA A 225 -70.15 33.90 22.97
N GLU A 226 -69.23 34.60 22.29
CA GLU A 226 -68.92 36.01 22.52
C GLU A 226 -69.74 36.95 21.63
N LEU A 227 -70.59 36.41 20.75
CA LEU A 227 -71.46 37.22 19.92
C LEU A 227 -72.45 38.00 20.81
N PRO A 228 -72.58 39.32 20.63
CA PRO A 228 -73.53 40.12 21.38
C PRO A 228 -74.95 39.57 21.24
N GLN A 229 -75.78 39.66 22.28
CA GLN A 229 -77.15 39.14 22.22
C GLN A 229 -78.02 39.85 21.16
N THR A 230 -77.63 41.07 20.75
CA THR A 230 -78.24 41.85 19.67
C THR A 230 -77.18 42.62 18.88
N GLY A 231 -77.41 42.83 17.58
CA GLY A 231 -76.58 43.69 16.71
C GLY A 231 -77.41 44.71 15.92
N GLY A 232 -76.75 45.65 15.25
CA GLY A 232 -77.34 46.47 14.19
C GLY A 232 -77.52 45.64 12.90
N LEU A 233 -78.55 45.94 12.11
CA LEU A 233 -78.80 45.23 10.86
C LEU A 233 -77.58 45.36 9.92
N GLY A 234 -77.00 44.23 9.52
CA GLY A 234 -75.79 44.20 8.68
C GLY A 234 -74.47 44.31 9.43
N ASP A 235 -74.48 44.40 10.76
CA ASP A 235 -73.25 44.27 11.57
C ASP A 235 -72.66 42.88 11.38
N ALA A 236 -71.33 42.79 11.38
CA ALA A 236 -70.64 41.52 11.17
C ALA A 236 -69.40 41.34 12.07
N TYR A 237 -69.19 40.11 12.53
CA TYR A 237 -67.99 39.68 13.25
C TYR A 237 -67.29 38.53 12.53
N LEU A 238 -65.96 38.49 12.61
CA LEU A 238 -65.15 37.40 12.11
C LEU A 238 -64.80 36.40 13.22
N ILE A 239 -65.06 35.12 13.01
CA ILE A 239 -64.75 34.05 13.97
C ILE A 239 -64.11 32.90 13.20
N ASP A 240 -62.85 32.58 13.49
CA ASP A 240 -62.08 31.52 12.82
C ASP A 240 -62.15 31.57 11.28
N GLY A 241 -62.09 32.79 10.74
CA GLY A 241 -62.15 33.06 9.29
C GLY A 241 -63.56 33.01 8.67
N PHE A 242 -64.59 32.66 9.44
CA PHE A 242 -66.00 32.75 9.06
C PHE A 242 -66.58 34.11 9.42
N LEU A 243 -67.42 34.66 8.54
CA LEU A 243 -68.14 35.90 8.77
C LEU A 243 -69.54 35.60 9.33
N TYR A 244 -69.88 36.22 10.46
CA TYR A 244 -71.21 36.14 11.07
C TYR A 244 -71.89 37.50 10.96
N VAL A 245 -73.09 37.57 10.37
CA VAL A 245 -73.81 38.83 10.10
C VAL A 245 -75.12 38.86 10.88
N TRP A 246 -75.45 39.99 11.50
CA TRP A 246 -76.72 40.20 12.19
C TRP A 246 -77.83 40.53 11.19
N ASN A 247 -78.82 39.64 11.09
CA ASN A 247 -79.92 39.76 10.12
C ASN A 247 -81.18 40.44 10.68
N GLY A 248 -81.10 40.99 11.91
CA GLY A 248 -82.22 41.64 12.60
C GLY A 248 -82.96 40.75 13.57
N ALA A 249 -82.81 39.43 13.46
CA ALA A 249 -83.36 38.43 14.39
C ALA A 249 -82.29 37.62 15.12
N GLY A 250 -81.11 37.44 14.51
CA GLY A 250 -80.00 36.68 15.07
C GLY A 250 -78.71 36.85 14.27
N TRP A 251 -77.60 36.31 14.79
CA TRP A 251 -76.35 36.18 14.07
C TRP A 251 -76.39 34.96 13.15
N GLU A 252 -76.02 35.15 11.88
CA GLU A 252 -76.03 34.12 10.86
C GLU A 252 -74.61 33.97 10.27
N ASN A 253 -74.07 32.75 10.24
CA ASN A 253 -72.78 32.47 9.59
C ASN A 253 -72.94 32.46 8.08
N VAL A 254 -72.28 33.40 7.38
CA VAL A 254 -72.36 33.56 5.93
C VAL A 254 -71.12 33.02 5.18
N GLY A 255 -70.24 32.29 5.87
CA GLY A 255 -69.13 31.54 5.27
C GLY A 255 -67.73 32.14 5.48
N LYS A 256 -66.69 31.44 4.99
CA LYS A 256 -65.29 31.88 5.11
C LYS A 256 -64.92 32.93 4.07
N ILE A 257 -64.11 33.91 4.47
CA ILE A 257 -63.62 34.99 3.57
C ILE A 257 -62.11 34.92 3.28
N GLN A 258 -61.45 33.77 3.50
CA GLN A 258 -60.03 33.59 3.26
C GLN A 258 -59.74 33.10 1.82
N GLY A 259 -58.83 33.77 1.10
CA GLY A 259 -58.38 33.34 -0.23
C GLY A 259 -57.48 32.10 -0.20
N PRO A 260 -57.27 31.40 -1.34
CA PRO A 260 -56.37 30.25 -1.42
C PRO A 260 -54.93 30.67 -1.09
N GLN A 261 -54.17 29.78 -0.42
CA GLN A 261 -52.76 30.00 -0.09
C GLN A 261 -51.93 30.20 -1.36
N GLY A 262 -51.05 31.22 -1.36
CA GLY A 262 -50.17 31.50 -2.49
C GLY A 262 -49.18 30.37 -2.77
N ASN A 263 -48.86 30.14 -4.05
CA ASN A 263 -47.88 29.15 -4.46
C ASN A 263 -46.51 29.42 -3.79
N PRO A 264 -45.76 28.38 -3.39
CA PRO A 264 -44.39 28.54 -2.89
C PRO A 264 -43.52 29.29 -3.91
N GLY A 265 -42.64 30.17 -3.42
CA GLY A 265 -41.68 30.87 -4.28
C GLY A 265 -40.71 29.90 -4.96
N PRO A 266 -40.15 30.25 -6.14
CA PRO A 266 -39.17 29.42 -6.82
C PRO A 266 -37.96 29.18 -5.91
N GLN A 267 -37.49 27.93 -5.86
CA GLN A 267 -36.27 27.55 -5.17
C GLN A 267 -35.07 28.26 -5.80
N GLY A 268 -34.20 28.86 -4.98
CA GLY A 268 -33.03 29.59 -5.45
C GLY A 268 -32.06 28.73 -6.27
N GLU A 269 -31.36 29.36 -7.21
CA GLU A 269 -30.39 28.71 -8.10
C GLU A 269 -29.33 27.94 -7.31
N GLN A 270 -29.02 26.72 -7.77
CA GLN A 270 -27.97 25.89 -7.21
C GLN A 270 -26.60 26.57 -7.41
N GLY A 271 -25.80 26.66 -6.35
CA GLY A 271 -24.44 27.20 -6.43
C GLY A 271 -23.55 26.42 -7.42
N PRO A 272 -22.51 27.04 -7.99
CA PRO A 272 -21.65 26.41 -8.98
C PRO A 272 -21.04 25.11 -8.44
N PRO A 273 -20.77 24.11 -9.31
CA PRO A 273 -20.05 22.90 -8.92
C PRO A 273 -18.74 23.24 -8.21
N GLY A 274 -18.43 22.53 -7.13
CA GLY A 274 -17.14 22.68 -6.46
C GLY A 274 -16.00 22.31 -7.41
N ASN A 275 -14.96 23.14 -7.49
CA ASN A 275 -13.78 22.86 -8.29
C ASN A 275 -13.15 21.53 -7.86
N ASP A 276 -12.70 20.74 -8.84
CA ASP A 276 -11.90 19.54 -8.62
C ASP A 276 -10.74 19.86 -7.66
N ALA A 277 -10.40 18.90 -6.79
CA ALA A 277 -9.33 19.09 -5.81
C ALA A 277 -8.01 19.41 -6.53
N ASP A 278 -7.40 20.53 -6.16
CA ASP A 278 -6.08 20.93 -6.66
C ASP A 278 -5.02 19.95 -6.14
N VAL A 279 -4.73 18.92 -6.95
CA VAL A 279 -3.74 17.87 -6.64
C VAL A 279 -2.31 18.29 -6.96
N THR A 280 -2.07 19.56 -7.30
CA THR A 280 -0.74 20.07 -7.68
C THR A 280 0.27 19.90 -6.53
N GLU A 281 -0.16 20.14 -5.30
CA GLU A 281 0.71 20.00 -4.11
C GLU A 281 1.04 18.52 -3.81
N LEU A 282 0.08 17.60 -4.06
CA LEU A 282 0.32 16.15 -3.97
C LEU A 282 1.28 15.67 -5.07
N ALA A 283 1.13 16.16 -6.31
CA ALA A 283 2.03 15.82 -7.41
C ALA A 283 3.47 16.32 -7.18
N GLN A 284 3.62 17.51 -6.59
CA GLN A 284 4.91 18.04 -6.17
C GLN A 284 5.53 17.17 -5.07
N THR A 285 4.73 16.80 -4.06
CA THR A 285 5.19 15.93 -2.95
C THR A 285 5.64 14.56 -3.44
N VAL A 286 4.89 13.92 -4.36
CA VAL A 286 5.27 12.64 -4.97
C VAL A 286 6.58 12.75 -5.74
N THR A 287 6.78 13.86 -6.46
CA THR A 287 8.03 14.09 -7.21
C THR A 287 9.23 14.25 -6.28
N THR A 288 9.07 14.98 -5.17
CA THR A 288 10.12 15.13 -4.14
C THR A 288 10.47 13.80 -3.49
N LEU A 289 9.46 12.99 -3.13
CA LEU A 289 9.68 11.67 -2.53
C LEU A 289 10.35 10.69 -3.50
N GLN A 290 10.02 10.75 -4.80
CA GLN A 290 10.71 9.96 -5.83
C GLN A 290 12.19 10.33 -5.95
N GLN A 291 12.52 11.61 -5.79
CA GLN A 291 13.90 12.08 -5.78
C GLN A 291 14.64 11.61 -4.52
N GLU A 292 14.05 11.76 -3.32
CA GLU A 292 14.65 11.26 -2.07
C GLU A 292 14.89 9.75 -2.10
N VAL A 293 13.95 8.96 -2.64
CA VAL A 293 14.14 7.51 -2.80
C VAL A 293 15.30 7.20 -3.74
N THR A 294 15.48 8.00 -4.79
CA THR A 294 16.60 7.84 -5.74
C THR A 294 17.94 8.20 -5.08
N ASP A 295 17.95 9.26 -4.28
CA ASP A 295 19.14 9.72 -3.55
C ASP A 295 19.51 8.71 -2.46
N ASN A 296 18.56 8.25 -1.65
CA ASN A 296 18.77 7.22 -0.64
C ASN A 296 19.22 5.90 -1.27
N LYS A 297 18.70 5.53 -2.43
CA LYS A 297 19.17 4.33 -3.15
C LYS A 297 20.61 4.49 -3.62
N SER A 298 21.01 5.68 -4.05
CA SER A 298 22.39 5.99 -4.43
C SER A 298 23.31 5.96 -3.21
N GLU A 299 22.88 6.54 -2.09
CA GLU A 299 23.61 6.55 -0.82
C GLU A 299 23.76 5.15 -0.21
N VAL A 300 22.73 4.31 -0.27
CA VAL A 300 22.80 2.89 0.12
C VAL A 300 23.74 2.12 -0.81
N THR A 301 23.73 2.42 -2.12
CA THR A 301 24.67 1.80 -3.07
C THR A 301 26.11 2.22 -2.77
N GLU A 302 26.34 3.47 -2.39
CA GLU A 302 27.64 3.98 -1.96
C GLU A 302 28.07 3.35 -0.62
N HIS A 303 27.19 3.29 0.37
CA HIS A 303 27.46 2.61 1.65
C HIS A 303 27.70 1.10 1.47
N LEU A 304 27.02 0.43 0.52
CA LEU A 304 27.30 -0.96 0.17
C LEU A 304 28.64 -1.09 -0.58
N ALA A 305 29.04 -0.10 -1.37
CA ALA A 305 30.36 -0.06 -1.99
C ALA A 305 31.49 0.21 -0.97
N GLU A 306 31.21 1.00 0.08
CA GLU A 306 32.12 1.26 1.19
C GLU A 306 32.21 0.10 2.20
N ASN A 307 31.12 -0.68 2.35
CA ASN A 307 31.03 -1.86 3.23
C ASN A 307 31.31 -3.20 2.52
N ASN A 308 31.38 -3.23 1.18
CA ASN A 308 32.05 -4.30 0.47
C ASN A 308 33.54 -4.21 0.79
N LEU A 309 33.97 -4.93 1.84
CA LEU A 309 35.36 -5.26 2.21
C LEU A 309 36.36 -4.35 1.50
N LYS A 310 36.66 -3.19 2.10
CA LYS A 310 37.56 -2.18 1.53
C LYS A 310 38.80 -2.91 1.00
N ALA A 311 39.38 -2.49 -0.13
CA ALA A 311 40.53 -3.15 -0.76
C ALA A 311 41.69 -3.51 0.23
N HIS A 312 41.76 -2.84 1.38
CA HIS A 312 42.55 -3.19 2.55
C HIS A 312 42.27 -4.60 3.14
N ASP A 313 41.01 -5.02 3.30
CA ASP A 313 40.62 -6.33 3.85
C ASP A 313 40.93 -7.48 2.87
N ILE A 314 40.82 -7.23 1.57
CA ILE A 314 41.26 -8.16 0.51
C ILE A 314 42.80 -8.24 0.47
N HIS A 315 43.52 -7.16 0.78
CA HIS A 315 44.98 -7.18 0.94
C HIS A 315 45.41 -8.02 2.14
N ASN A 316 44.63 -8.03 3.23
CA ASN A 316 44.88 -8.90 4.38
C ASN A 316 44.57 -10.38 4.10
N ILE A 317 43.52 -10.71 3.33
CA ILE A 317 43.25 -12.11 2.96
C ILE A 317 44.32 -12.64 2.00
N ASN A 318 44.68 -11.89 0.95
CA ASN A 318 45.76 -12.29 0.03
C ASN A 318 47.13 -12.26 0.71
N GLY A 319 47.35 -11.32 1.64
CA GLY A 319 48.52 -11.24 2.50
C GLY A 319 48.63 -12.46 3.41
N LEU A 320 47.56 -12.84 4.11
CA LEU A 320 47.49 -14.06 4.92
C LEU A 320 47.62 -15.32 4.07
N GLN A 321 47.05 -15.36 2.87
CA GLN A 321 47.23 -16.47 1.92
C GLN A 321 48.70 -16.57 1.47
N SER A 322 49.36 -15.42 1.23
CA SER A 322 50.77 -15.36 0.85
C SER A 322 51.68 -15.71 2.02
N GLU A 323 51.37 -15.28 3.25
CA GLU A 323 52.08 -15.65 4.48
C GLU A 323 51.84 -17.11 4.84
N LEU A 324 50.65 -17.65 4.59
CA LEU A 324 50.34 -19.07 4.74
C LEU A 324 51.11 -19.89 3.69
N ASN A 325 51.20 -19.42 2.44
CA ASN A 325 52.02 -20.06 1.40
C ASN A 325 53.53 -19.96 1.70
N VAL A 326 53.99 -18.86 2.28
CA VAL A 326 55.38 -18.67 2.73
C VAL A 326 55.69 -19.52 3.97
N LYS A 327 54.76 -19.61 4.94
CA LYS A 327 54.87 -20.51 6.11
C LYS A 327 54.80 -21.98 5.69
N ALA A 328 53.97 -22.32 4.72
CA ALA A 328 53.87 -23.67 4.17
C ALA A 328 55.08 -24.04 3.27
N ASN A 329 55.88 -23.05 2.85
CA ASN A 329 57.18 -23.25 2.19
C ASN A 329 58.38 -23.21 3.14
N LYS A 330 58.19 -23.04 4.46
CA LYS A 330 59.27 -23.19 5.45
C LYS A 330 59.42 -24.66 5.86
N ARG A 331 60.66 -25.09 6.02
CA ARG A 331 61.10 -26.39 6.55
C ARG A 331 60.28 -26.77 7.79
N GLN A 332 59.52 -27.86 7.71
CA GLN A 332 58.89 -28.52 8.85
C GLN A 332 59.59 -29.86 9.06
N GLU A 333 60.34 -29.99 10.15
CA GLU A 333 61.17 -31.18 10.44
C GLU A 333 60.34 -32.41 10.89
N ASP A 334 59.08 -32.21 11.28
CA ASP A 334 58.21 -33.26 11.80
C ASP A 334 57.18 -33.74 10.77
N TRP A 335 56.86 -35.03 10.84
CA TRP A 335 55.80 -35.64 10.05
C TRP A 335 54.42 -35.09 10.43
N ILE A 336 53.61 -34.78 9.41
CA ILE A 336 52.26 -34.26 9.58
C ILE A 336 51.24 -35.32 9.14
N SER A 337 50.25 -35.56 9.98
CA SER A 337 49.13 -36.46 9.69
C SER A 337 48.25 -35.92 8.57
N LEU A 338 47.93 -36.77 7.58
CA LEU A 338 47.02 -36.48 6.49
C LEU A 338 45.62 -37.07 6.79
N PRO A 339 44.56 -36.25 6.89
CA PRO A 339 43.22 -36.74 7.13
C PRO A 339 42.69 -37.48 5.89
N LEU A 340 42.23 -38.71 6.10
CA LEU A 340 41.58 -39.52 5.06
C LEU A 340 40.10 -39.15 4.92
N ILE A 341 39.58 -39.25 3.70
CA ILE A 341 38.19 -38.96 3.35
C ILE A 341 37.59 -40.10 2.52
N ASN A 342 36.30 -40.03 2.18
CA ASN A 342 35.62 -41.01 1.32
C ASN A 342 35.79 -42.48 1.76
N ASP A 343 35.60 -42.74 3.06
CA ASP A 343 35.72 -44.05 3.69
C ASP A 343 37.13 -44.68 3.63
N PHE A 344 38.18 -43.94 3.24
CA PHE A 344 39.55 -44.43 3.43
C PHE A 344 39.93 -44.42 4.91
N GLU A 345 40.61 -45.46 5.36
CA GLU A 345 41.07 -45.60 6.74
C GLU A 345 42.55 -46.03 6.81
N ASN A 346 43.21 -45.60 7.89
CA ASN A 346 44.59 -45.97 8.20
C ASN A 346 44.63 -47.43 8.68
N VAL A 347 45.62 -48.20 8.21
CA VAL A 347 45.81 -49.61 8.58
C VAL A 347 47.05 -49.79 9.45
N VAL A 348 48.19 -49.28 9.01
CA VAL A 348 49.47 -49.34 9.74
C VAL A 348 50.07 -47.95 9.77
N GLY A 349 50.23 -47.42 10.99
CA GLY A 349 50.59 -46.02 11.21
C GLY A 349 49.48 -45.07 10.75
N VAL A 350 49.76 -43.77 10.85
CA VAL A 350 48.89 -42.73 10.31
C VAL A 350 49.53 -42.25 9.00
N LEU A 351 48.74 -42.17 7.92
CA LEU A 351 49.21 -41.59 6.67
C LEU A 351 49.75 -40.21 6.95
N SER A 352 51.03 -40.00 6.66
CA SER A 352 51.74 -38.79 7.04
C SER A 352 52.59 -38.27 5.90
N THR A 353 52.90 -36.98 5.94
CA THR A 353 53.79 -36.33 4.99
C THR A 353 54.82 -35.46 5.69
N TYR A 354 56.00 -35.34 5.09
CA TYR A 354 56.99 -34.33 5.46
C TYR A 354 57.70 -33.83 4.20
N LYS A 355 58.38 -32.68 4.33
CA LYS A 355 59.12 -32.06 3.23
C LYS A 355 60.60 -31.99 3.61
N ASP A 356 61.46 -32.48 2.73
CA ASP A 356 62.92 -32.50 2.97
C ASP A 356 63.63 -31.22 2.53
N GLU A 357 64.96 -31.20 2.69
CA GLU A 357 65.84 -30.07 2.35
C GLU A 357 65.98 -29.83 0.83
N PHE A 358 65.47 -30.74 0.01
CA PHE A 358 65.54 -30.70 -1.45
C PHE A 358 64.19 -30.37 -2.10
N ASP A 359 63.26 -29.76 -1.36
CA ASP A 359 61.89 -29.47 -1.78
C ASP A 359 61.12 -30.71 -2.27
N THR A 360 61.48 -31.88 -1.75
CA THR A 360 60.79 -33.13 -2.04
C THR A 360 59.80 -33.44 -0.92
N THR A 361 58.55 -33.61 -1.31
CA THR A 361 57.48 -34.07 -0.42
C THR A 361 57.49 -35.58 -0.38
N HIS A 362 57.58 -36.15 0.81
CA HIS A 362 57.48 -37.58 1.06
C HIS A 362 56.14 -37.89 1.71
N ILE A 363 55.52 -38.99 1.29
CA ILE A 363 54.28 -39.49 1.86
C ILE A 363 54.50 -40.94 2.25
N TYR A 364 54.14 -41.27 3.48
CA TYR A 364 54.26 -42.62 3.99
C TYR A 364 53.03 -43.04 4.78
N GLY A 365 52.55 -44.26 4.55
CA GLY A 365 51.51 -44.90 5.35
C GLY A 365 50.88 -46.09 4.66
N VAL A 366 50.08 -46.85 5.41
CA VAL A 366 49.28 -47.93 4.83
C VAL A 366 47.81 -47.61 5.05
N ILE A 367 47.06 -47.53 3.95
CA ILE A 367 45.62 -47.22 3.97
C ILE A 367 44.82 -48.33 3.32
N LYS A 368 43.52 -48.35 3.54
CA LYS A 368 42.58 -49.17 2.77
C LYS A 368 41.26 -48.45 2.61
N ASN A 369 40.45 -48.92 1.67
CA ASN A 369 39.06 -48.51 1.60
C ASN A 369 38.16 -49.75 1.63
N PRO A 370 37.38 -49.97 2.70
CA PRO A 370 36.51 -51.12 2.81
C PRO A 370 35.28 -51.04 1.88
N LYS A 371 34.98 -49.86 1.31
CA LYS A 371 33.73 -49.58 0.57
C LYS A 371 33.92 -48.99 -0.83
N ALA A 372 35.13 -48.67 -1.26
CA ALA A 372 35.37 -47.99 -2.53
C ALA A 372 34.94 -48.82 -3.74
N THR A 373 34.13 -48.18 -4.59
CA THR A 373 33.94 -48.55 -5.99
C THR A 373 34.21 -47.31 -6.83
N GLY A 374 35.01 -47.45 -7.88
CA GLY A 374 35.38 -46.31 -8.71
C GLY A 374 36.58 -45.50 -8.20
N ASN A 375 37.07 -44.58 -9.03
CA ASN A 375 38.09 -43.59 -8.67
C ASN A 375 37.57 -42.68 -7.53
N LYS A 376 38.31 -42.60 -6.42
CA LYS A 376 37.93 -41.79 -5.26
C LYS A 376 39.11 -40.99 -4.74
N ILE A 377 38.84 -39.77 -4.30
CA ILE A 377 39.81 -38.94 -3.59
C ILE A 377 39.99 -39.56 -2.20
N ALA A 378 41.21 -39.95 -1.85
CA ALA A 378 41.52 -40.56 -0.57
C ALA A 378 41.92 -39.53 0.49
N TRP A 379 42.61 -38.47 0.08
CA TRP A 379 42.93 -37.28 0.89
C TRP A 379 43.25 -36.09 -0.02
N SER A 380 43.46 -34.92 0.57
CA SER A 380 43.94 -33.73 -0.12
C SER A 380 45.19 -33.18 0.56
N MET A 381 46.18 -32.78 -0.24
CA MET A 381 47.45 -32.25 0.24
C MET A 381 47.28 -30.82 0.78
N PRO A 382 47.89 -30.51 1.95
CA PRO A 382 47.98 -29.14 2.43
C PRO A 382 48.68 -28.24 1.41
N VAL A 383 48.33 -26.95 1.37
CA VAL A 383 48.74 -26.01 0.31
C VAL A 383 50.25 -25.96 0.04
N GLY A 384 51.13 -26.07 1.06
CA GLY A 384 52.59 -26.08 0.87
C GLY A 384 53.18 -27.41 0.38
N TYR A 385 52.37 -28.45 0.27
CA TYR A 385 52.77 -29.79 -0.16
C TYR A 385 52.20 -30.13 -1.55
N ARG A 386 51.45 -29.23 -2.20
CA ARG A 386 50.83 -29.49 -3.50
C ARG A 386 51.86 -29.44 -4.63
N PRO A 387 51.84 -30.38 -5.58
CA PRO A 387 52.79 -30.37 -6.69
C PRO A 387 52.54 -29.21 -7.66
N ALA A 388 53.58 -28.69 -8.32
CA ALA A 388 53.44 -27.67 -9.37
C ALA A 388 52.76 -28.20 -10.65
N SER A 389 52.79 -29.51 -10.89
CA SER A 389 52.13 -30.16 -12.02
C SER A 389 51.39 -31.43 -11.57
N ASN A 390 50.42 -31.86 -12.36
CA ASN A 390 49.67 -33.07 -12.04
C ASN A 390 50.56 -34.30 -12.23
N TYR A 391 50.59 -35.18 -11.22
CA TYR A 391 51.20 -36.50 -11.33
C TYR A 391 50.10 -37.52 -11.61
N TYR A 392 50.19 -38.23 -12.73
CA TYR A 392 49.21 -39.24 -13.14
C TYR A 392 49.83 -40.63 -13.15
N ASN A 393 49.00 -41.65 -12.91
CA ASN A 393 49.35 -43.07 -13.04
C ASN A 393 50.56 -43.50 -12.20
N LEU A 394 50.74 -42.90 -11.02
CA LEU A 394 51.71 -43.37 -10.05
C LEU A 394 51.29 -44.76 -9.56
N CYS A 395 52.23 -45.70 -9.53
CA CYS A 395 51.98 -47.08 -9.17
C CYS A 395 51.89 -47.22 -7.63
N ILE A 396 50.92 -48.01 -7.14
CA ILE A 396 50.81 -48.37 -5.72
C ILE A 396 50.95 -49.87 -5.54
N PHE A 397 51.66 -50.23 -4.46
CA PHE A 397 51.83 -51.61 -4.05
C PHE A 397 50.71 -52.04 -3.10
N THR A 398 50.24 -53.26 -3.29
CA THR A 398 49.10 -53.78 -2.54
C THR A 398 49.42 -55.17 -2.01
N ASN A 399 48.80 -55.54 -0.90
CA ASN A 399 49.02 -56.86 -0.28
C ASN A 399 48.32 -58.02 -1.01
N LYS A 400 47.60 -57.76 -2.11
CA LYS A 400 46.85 -58.78 -2.88
C LYS A 400 47.41 -59.02 -4.29
N ASN A 401 48.69 -58.72 -4.53
CA ASN A 401 49.34 -58.86 -5.85
C ASN A 401 48.57 -58.11 -6.97
N GLN A 402 47.98 -56.97 -6.62
CA GLN A 402 47.31 -56.06 -7.55
C GLN A 402 48.18 -54.81 -7.72
N ILE A 403 48.21 -54.28 -8.94
CA ILE A 403 48.76 -52.95 -9.21
C ILE A 403 47.59 -51.99 -9.27
N GLY A 404 47.57 -51.02 -8.36
CA GLY A 404 46.68 -49.88 -8.43
C GLY A 404 47.38 -48.66 -9.02
N THR A 405 46.61 -47.67 -9.40
CA THR A 405 47.14 -46.36 -9.79
C THR A 405 46.60 -45.29 -8.86
N PHE A 406 47.37 -44.22 -8.72
CA PHE A 406 46.84 -42.99 -8.15
C PHE A 406 47.38 -41.77 -8.87
N SER A 407 46.71 -40.64 -8.65
CA SER A 407 47.10 -39.34 -9.19
C SER A 407 47.09 -38.28 -8.10
N ILE A 408 48.04 -37.35 -8.17
CA ILE A 408 48.12 -36.16 -7.32
C ILE A 408 47.88 -34.95 -8.22
N ALA A 409 46.80 -34.22 -7.98
CA ALA A 409 46.48 -33.02 -8.73
C ALA A 409 47.11 -31.77 -8.09
N THR A 410 47.28 -30.70 -8.88
CA THR A 410 47.82 -29.41 -8.44
C THR A 410 46.94 -28.71 -7.39
N ASN A 411 45.64 -29.04 -7.34
CA ASN A 411 44.74 -28.59 -6.28
C ASN A 411 44.94 -29.35 -4.95
N GLY A 412 45.82 -30.35 -4.92
CA GLY A 412 46.15 -31.18 -3.77
C GLY A 412 45.41 -32.51 -3.70
N ASP A 413 44.38 -32.72 -4.52
CA ASP A 413 43.57 -33.93 -4.40
C ASP A 413 44.34 -35.17 -4.84
N VAL A 414 44.31 -36.18 -3.98
CA VAL A 414 44.93 -37.47 -4.26
C VAL A 414 43.87 -38.51 -4.53
N THR A 415 43.77 -38.92 -5.79
CA THR A 415 42.77 -39.87 -6.27
C THR A 415 43.39 -41.26 -6.42
N ILE A 416 42.83 -42.24 -5.70
CA ILE A 416 43.14 -43.65 -5.90
C ILE A 416 42.21 -44.19 -6.98
N GLY A 417 42.77 -44.91 -7.95
CA GLY A 417 42.03 -45.45 -9.09
C GLY A 417 41.13 -46.65 -8.73
N ASP A 418 40.34 -47.12 -9.70
CA ASP A 418 39.42 -48.28 -9.60
C ASP A 418 40.06 -49.59 -9.12
N ARG A 419 41.39 -49.67 -9.11
CA ARG A 419 42.18 -50.74 -8.50
C ARG A 419 43.13 -50.11 -7.47
N PRO A 420 43.24 -50.67 -6.25
CA PRO A 420 42.87 -52.05 -5.87
C PRO A 420 41.42 -52.28 -5.42
N SER A 421 41.01 -53.56 -5.37
CA SER A 421 39.69 -53.99 -4.89
C SER A 421 39.41 -53.55 -3.44
N THR A 422 38.14 -53.53 -3.03
CA THR A 422 37.75 -53.18 -1.65
C THR A 422 38.53 -53.98 -0.61
N ASP A 423 38.78 -53.33 0.53
CA ASP A 423 39.46 -53.89 1.70
C ASP A 423 40.84 -54.49 1.36
N THR A 424 41.59 -53.81 0.49
CA THR A 424 42.97 -54.15 0.13
C THR A 424 43.89 -53.13 0.76
N ASN A 425 44.96 -53.58 1.43
CA ASN A 425 45.94 -52.68 2.02
C ASN A 425 46.79 -52.09 0.90
N ILE A 426 46.85 -50.77 0.88
CA ILE A 426 47.58 -49.95 -0.06
C ILE A 426 48.75 -49.35 0.68
N VAL A 427 49.97 -49.68 0.25
CA VAL A 427 51.18 -49.06 0.78
C VAL A 427 51.45 -47.79 -0.02
N ILE A 428 51.43 -46.67 0.69
CA ILE A 428 51.81 -45.36 0.16
C ILE A 428 53.24 -45.12 0.63
N ASP A 429 54.17 -45.12 -0.32
CA ASP A 429 55.57 -44.72 -0.14
C ASP A 429 55.99 -44.00 -1.41
N ILE A 430 55.73 -42.69 -1.46
CA ILE A 430 55.94 -41.87 -2.65
C ILE A 430 56.64 -40.57 -2.26
N SER A 431 57.55 -40.16 -3.13
CA SER A 431 58.22 -38.86 -3.07
C SER A 431 58.03 -38.12 -4.39
N TYR A 432 57.75 -36.82 -4.33
CA TYR A 432 57.67 -35.94 -5.51
C TYR A 432 58.19 -34.55 -5.21
N ARG A 433 58.63 -33.83 -6.25
CA ARG A 433 59.12 -32.46 -6.12
C ARG A 433 57.99 -31.45 -6.25
N LEU A 434 58.08 -30.38 -5.47
CA LEU A 434 57.12 -29.27 -5.54
C LEU A 434 57.39 -28.33 -6.71
N THR A 435 58.63 -28.24 -7.19
CA THR A 435 59.04 -27.43 -8.34
C THR A 435 59.63 -28.32 -9.43
N THR A 436 59.34 -28.01 -10.70
CA THR A 436 59.90 -28.71 -11.88
C THR A 436 61.42 -28.65 -11.94
#